data_AF-A0A645F3N4-F1
#
_entry.id   AF-A0A645F3N4-F1
#
_cell.length_a   1.000
_cell.length_b   1.000
_cell.length_c   1.000
_cell.angle_alpha   90.00
_cell.angle_beta   90.00
_cell.angle_gamma   90.00
#
_symmetry.space_group_name_H-M   'P 1'
#
loop_
_entity.id
_entity.type
_entity.pdbx_description
1 polymer ?
#
loop_
_entity_poly.entity_id
_entity_poly.type
_entity_poly.pdbx_seq_one_letter_code
_entity_poly.pdbx_strand_id
1 'polypeptide(L)'
;MAELGYALMLMFEMQASHLFCIVDNAKESIRSIMKEIYEGIGKEETPEIAANYESMKNNRYELADEEAVEIIEMLGHERLVEADRVTINREVGGRNWKATMDYDYGDGWEVELVLEECEKQEISLTLLPRVLEGEGYGIIEDVGGVGGLLDFAKAMKKGKGKAYEEFRGWLGIDHLDMEAFDRDDMNFRLKKLIRVYRDLYEHRLEPTEQSYKLLYREYKERKGSAGTGSASRGWAPPPKA
;
A
#
# COMPACT_ATOMS: atom_id res chain seq x y z
N MET A 1 1.73 8.74 -9.45
CA MET A 1 2.14 8.04 -8.22
C MET A 1 0.92 7.43 -7.56
N ALA A 2 -0.23 8.10 -7.56
CA ALA A 2 -1.49 7.59 -7.01
C ALA A 2 -1.87 6.18 -7.51
N GLU A 3 -1.73 5.91 -8.82
CA GLU A 3 -1.99 4.57 -9.36
C GLU A 3 -1.10 3.45 -8.76
N LEU A 4 0.13 3.77 -8.35
CA LEU A 4 0.97 2.83 -7.59
C LEU A 4 0.33 2.51 -6.24
N GLY A 5 -0.13 3.54 -5.51
CA GLY A 5 -0.85 3.38 -4.25
C GLY A 5 -2.11 2.52 -4.41
N TYR A 6 -2.90 2.74 -5.45
CA TYR A 6 -4.08 1.91 -5.75
C TYR A 6 -3.72 0.44 -5.99
N ALA A 7 -2.65 0.20 -6.75
CA ALA A 7 -2.17 -1.16 -6.99
C ALA A 7 -1.66 -1.83 -5.70
N LEU A 8 -0.91 -1.10 -4.87
CA LEU A 8 -0.41 -1.59 -3.58
C LEU A 8 -1.55 -1.93 -2.63
N MET A 9 -2.52 -1.03 -2.46
CA MET A 9 -3.69 -1.29 -1.63
C MET A 9 -4.42 -2.58 -2.06
N LEU A 10 -4.62 -2.76 -3.36
CA LEU A 10 -5.23 -4.00 -3.89
C LEU A 10 -4.38 -5.25 -3.59
N MET A 11 -3.05 -5.15 -3.73
CA MET A 11 -2.14 -6.26 -3.44
C MET A 11 -2.12 -6.67 -1.97
N PHE A 12 -2.35 -5.72 -1.05
CA PHE A 12 -2.36 -5.96 0.39
C PHE A 12 -3.76 -6.13 0.99
N GLU A 13 -4.80 -6.29 0.16
CA GLU A 13 -6.21 -6.41 0.60
C GLU A 13 -6.75 -5.20 1.37
N MET A 14 -6.11 -4.05 1.27
CA MET A 14 -6.62 -2.77 1.79
C MET A 14 -7.89 -2.40 1.03
N GLN A 15 -8.86 -1.83 1.74
CA GLN A 15 -10.19 -1.52 1.23
C GLN A 15 -10.33 -0.05 0.83
N ALA A 16 -9.26 0.69 0.58
CA ALA A 16 -9.36 2.10 0.16
C ALA A 16 -10.31 2.95 1.05
N SER A 17 -10.41 2.63 2.34
CA SER A 17 -11.29 3.29 3.31
C SER A 17 -10.54 4.27 4.21
N HIS A 18 -9.23 4.42 4.01
CA HIS A 18 -8.37 5.32 4.77
C HIS A 18 -7.48 6.16 3.85
N LEU A 19 -6.82 7.17 4.41
CA LEU A 19 -5.81 7.95 3.69
C LEU A 19 -4.55 7.11 3.46
N PHE A 20 -3.78 7.51 2.45
CA PHE A 20 -2.48 6.94 2.16
C PHE A 20 -1.53 8.00 1.63
N CYS A 21 -0.24 7.79 1.87
CA CYS A 21 0.81 8.52 1.16
C CYS A 21 1.92 7.55 0.74
N ILE A 22 2.77 8.01 -0.17
CA ILE A 22 4.05 7.35 -0.47
C ILE A 22 5.14 8.36 -0.19
N VAL A 23 6.14 7.99 0.60
CA VAL A 23 7.30 8.84 0.88
C VAL A 23 8.53 8.21 0.24
N ASP A 24 9.24 8.95 -0.62
CA ASP A 24 10.52 8.44 -1.12
C ASP A 24 11.60 8.48 -0.04
N ASN A 25 12.42 7.44 0.05
CA ASN A 25 13.51 7.33 1.02
C ASN A 25 14.81 7.83 0.38
N ALA A 26 14.73 8.97 -0.32
CA ALA A 26 15.82 9.51 -1.14
C ALA A 26 17.01 9.94 -0.28
N LYS A 27 16.74 10.56 0.87
CA LYS A 27 17.75 10.94 1.87
C LYS A 27 18.54 9.72 2.34
N GLU A 28 17.86 8.68 2.79
CA GLU A 28 18.45 7.43 3.29
C GLU A 28 19.24 6.72 2.20
N SER A 29 18.69 6.67 0.98
CA SER A 29 19.34 6.03 -0.18
C SER A 29 20.63 6.75 -0.56
N ILE A 30 20.62 8.08 -0.62
CA ILE A 30 21.81 8.88 -0.92
C ILE A 30 22.85 8.76 0.19
N ARG A 31 22.43 8.81 1.45
CA ARG A 31 23.32 8.63 2.61
C ARG A 31 24.01 7.26 2.56
N SER A 32 23.27 6.19 2.25
CA SER A 32 23.81 4.84 2.12
C SER A 32 24.87 4.75 1.01
N ILE A 33 24.57 5.25 -0.19
CA ILE A 33 25.51 5.25 -1.32
C ILE A 33 26.79 6.03 -0.99
N MET A 34 26.64 7.20 -0.37
CA MET A 34 27.78 8.04 -0.04
C MET A 34 28.65 7.44 1.06
N LYS A 35 28.04 6.76 2.04
CA LYS A 35 28.77 6.01 3.07
C LYS A 35 29.64 4.92 2.44
N GLU A 36 29.09 4.13 1.51
CA GLU A 36 29.86 3.12 0.77
C GLU A 36 31.04 3.72 -0.02
N ILE A 37 30.82 4.87 -0.66
CA ILE A 37 31.89 5.60 -1.38
C ILE A 37 32.97 6.05 -0.41
N TYR A 38 32.60 6.64 0.74
CA TYR A 38 33.56 7.15 1.73
C TYR A 38 34.39 6.02 2.32
N GLU A 39 33.76 4.92 2.72
CA GLU A 39 34.44 3.71 3.17
C GLU A 39 35.41 3.18 2.10
N GLY A 40 34.97 3.15 0.84
CA GLY A 40 35.79 2.72 -0.30
C GLY A 40 37.02 3.59 -0.59
N ILE A 41 36.99 4.87 -0.23
CA ILE A 41 38.14 5.80 -0.37
C ILE A 41 38.88 6.07 0.95
N GLY A 42 38.56 5.32 2.02
CA GLY A 42 39.21 5.45 3.33
C GLY A 42 38.94 6.79 4.02
N LYS A 43 37.76 7.39 3.79
CA LYS A 43 37.30 8.61 4.45
C LYS A 43 36.12 8.31 5.36
N GLU A 44 35.91 9.17 6.35
CA GLU A 44 34.75 9.13 7.24
C GLU A 44 33.78 10.28 6.90
N GLU A 45 32.49 10.07 7.22
CA GLU A 45 31.46 11.10 7.13
C GLU A 45 31.78 12.25 8.09
N THR A 46 31.86 13.48 7.57
CA THR A 46 32.06 14.67 8.42
C THR A 46 30.73 15.20 8.93
N PRO A 47 30.71 15.96 10.05
CA PRO A 47 29.48 16.60 10.54
C PRO A 47 28.81 17.53 9.51
N GLU A 48 29.59 18.16 8.64
CA GLU A 48 29.08 19.03 7.57
C GLU A 48 28.36 18.20 6.48
N ILE A 49 28.92 17.05 6.11
CA ILE A 49 28.28 16.11 5.18
C ILE A 49 27.01 15.54 5.81
N ALA A 50 27.05 15.14 7.08
CA ALA A 50 25.89 14.68 7.82
C ALA A 50 24.77 15.72 7.84
N ALA A 51 25.10 16.98 8.17
CA ALA A 51 24.15 18.09 8.18
C ALA A 51 23.51 18.33 6.80
N ASN A 52 24.26 18.14 5.71
CA ASN A 52 23.69 18.24 4.36
C ASN A 52 22.61 17.18 4.13
N TYR A 53 22.81 15.92 4.52
CA TYR A 53 21.77 14.89 4.41
C TYR A 53 20.55 15.20 5.28
N GLU A 54 20.76 15.68 6.51
CA GLU A 54 19.65 16.07 7.40
C GLU A 54 18.82 17.23 6.86
N SER A 55 19.41 18.09 6.01
CA SER A 55 18.69 19.19 5.34
C SER A 55 17.90 18.73 4.10
N MET A 56 18.14 17.52 3.60
CA MET A 56 17.40 16.97 2.47
C MET A 56 15.98 16.59 2.90
N LYS A 57 15.01 16.93 2.06
CA LYS A 57 13.62 16.55 2.25
C LYS A 57 13.29 15.39 1.32
N ASN A 58 12.64 14.38 1.88
CA ASN A 58 11.97 13.33 1.11
C ASN A 58 10.70 13.91 0.46
N ASN A 59 10.32 13.39 -0.71
CA ASN A 59 9.06 13.75 -1.33
C ASN A 59 7.94 12.86 -0.78
N ARG A 60 6.86 13.50 -0.33
CA ARG A 60 5.61 12.87 0.08
C ARG A 60 4.60 13.01 -1.04
N TYR A 61 4.20 11.90 -1.62
CA TYR A 61 3.18 11.81 -2.66
C TYR A 61 1.84 11.49 -2.00
N GLU A 62 0.92 12.44 -2.01
CA GLU A 62 -0.40 12.30 -1.38
C GLU A 62 -1.47 13.08 -2.16
N LEU A 63 -2.73 12.67 -1.98
CA LEU A 63 -3.92 13.41 -2.41
C LEU A 63 -4.44 14.24 -1.23
N ALA A 64 -3.61 15.17 -0.78
CA ALA A 64 -3.85 15.97 0.43
C ALA A 64 -4.89 17.09 0.18
N ASP A 65 -5.76 17.34 1.16
CA ASP A 65 -6.55 18.57 1.22
C ASP A 65 -5.78 19.76 1.79
N GLU A 66 -6.49 20.88 1.92
CA GLU A 66 -5.94 22.14 2.40
C GLU A 66 -5.38 22.05 3.82
N GLU A 67 -6.02 21.30 4.72
CA GLU A 67 -5.56 21.14 6.11
C GLU A 67 -4.28 20.30 6.17
N ALA A 68 -4.25 19.19 5.43
CA ALA A 68 -3.05 18.36 5.33
C ALA A 68 -1.87 19.12 4.70
N VAL A 69 -2.11 19.92 3.66
CA VAL A 69 -1.09 20.78 3.04
C VAL A 69 -0.49 21.74 4.08
N GLU A 70 -1.32 22.45 4.84
CA GLU A 70 -0.85 23.40 5.86
C GLU A 70 0.02 22.72 6.92
N ILE A 71 -0.38 21.53 7.39
CA ILE A 71 0.38 20.76 8.38
C ILE A 71 1.74 20.32 7.81
N ILE A 72 1.77 19.77 6.60
CA ILE A 72 3.00 19.28 5.97
C ILE A 72 3.96 20.43 5.71
N GLU A 73 3.47 21.56 5.20
CA GLU A 73 4.27 22.76 4.97
C GLU A 73 4.80 23.37 6.28
N MET A 74 3.97 23.41 7.33
CA MET A 74 4.36 23.90 8.66
C MET A 74 5.45 23.05 9.30
N LEU A 75 5.33 21.71 9.24
CA LEU A 75 6.35 20.80 9.76
C LEU A 75 7.65 20.90 8.93
N GLY A 76 7.51 21.04 7.62
CA GLY A 76 8.62 21.33 6.72
C GLY A 76 9.66 20.20 6.61
N HIS A 77 9.37 19.00 7.09
CA HIS A 77 10.27 17.84 7.00
C HIS A 77 10.26 17.20 5.60
N GLU A 78 9.14 17.29 4.91
CA GLU A 78 8.91 16.65 3.61
C GLU A 78 8.53 17.69 2.55
N ARG A 79 8.61 17.28 1.28
CA ARG A 79 8.07 18.04 0.16
C ARG A 79 6.81 17.35 -0.34
N LEU A 80 5.66 18.01 -0.19
CA LEU A 80 4.40 17.50 -0.74
C LEU A 80 4.40 17.56 -2.27
N VAL A 81 3.92 16.48 -2.89
CA VAL A 81 3.71 16.35 -4.33
C VAL A 81 2.32 15.73 -4.57
N GLU A 82 1.47 16.37 -5.36
CA GLU A 82 0.15 15.82 -5.71
C GLU A 82 0.32 14.49 -6.47
N ALA A 83 -0.13 13.39 -5.84
CA ALA A 83 0.20 12.03 -6.28
C ALA A 83 -0.38 11.65 -7.66
N ASP A 84 -1.51 12.23 -8.05
CA ASP A 84 -2.20 12.04 -9.34
C ASP A 84 -1.57 12.84 -10.48
N ARG A 85 -0.73 13.85 -10.18
CA ARG A 85 -0.09 14.72 -11.19
C ARG A 85 1.29 14.28 -11.65
N VAL A 86 1.84 13.22 -11.07
CA VAL A 86 3.18 12.71 -11.38
C VAL A 86 3.14 11.24 -11.77
N THR A 87 4.15 10.76 -12.50
CA THR A 87 4.26 9.36 -12.93
C THR A 87 5.47 8.70 -12.29
N ILE A 88 5.40 7.38 -12.06
CA ILE A 88 6.54 6.61 -11.50
C ILE A 88 7.79 6.84 -12.34
N ASN A 89 7.68 6.77 -13.68
CA ASN A 89 8.81 6.97 -14.58
C ASN A 89 9.50 8.33 -14.41
N ARG A 90 8.73 9.41 -14.17
CA ARG A 90 9.27 10.76 -13.96
C ARG A 90 10.05 10.86 -12.65
N GLU A 91 9.51 10.31 -11.56
CA GLU A 91 10.06 10.50 -10.22
C GLU A 91 11.19 9.50 -9.90
N VAL A 92 11.06 8.25 -10.35
CA VAL A 92 11.99 7.17 -10.05
C VAL A 92 13.20 7.18 -10.97
N GLY A 93 13.00 7.47 -12.27
CA GLY A 93 14.07 7.67 -13.25
C GLY A 93 15.10 6.54 -13.38
N GLY A 94 14.75 5.29 -13.02
CA GLY A 94 15.63 4.12 -13.07
C GLY A 94 16.78 4.12 -12.06
N ARG A 95 16.67 4.89 -10.97
CA ARG A 95 17.66 4.94 -9.88
C ARG A 95 17.38 3.85 -8.85
N ASN A 96 18.34 3.59 -7.96
CA ASN A 96 18.12 2.81 -6.73
C ASN A 96 17.09 3.57 -5.86
N TRP A 97 15.82 3.31 -6.10
CA TRP A 97 14.70 4.01 -5.50
C TRP A 97 14.09 3.12 -4.44
N LYS A 98 13.97 3.71 -3.25
CA LYS A 98 13.27 3.13 -2.12
C LYS A 98 12.19 4.10 -1.70
N ALA A 99 11.06 3.59 -1.26
CA ALA A 99 9.98 4.38 -0.70
C ALA A 99 9.22 3.55 0.33
N THR A 100 8.37 4.22 1.08
CA THR A 100 7.42 3.58 1.99
C THR A 100 6.03 4.08 1.63
N MET A 101 5.06 3.18 1.55
CA MET A 101 3.65 3.55 1.54
C MET A 101 3.10 3.44 2.95
N ASP A 102 2.52 4.53 3.43
CA ASP A 102 1.75 4.56 4.67
C ASP A 102 0.26 4.50 4.30
N TYR A 103 -0.49 3.62 4.95
CA TYR A 103 -1.93 3.48 4.79
C TYR A 103 -2.60 3.39 6.16
N ASP A 104 -3.73 4.09 6.30
CA ASP A 104 -4.44 4.25 7.57
C ASP A 104 -3.56 4.77 8.69
N TYR A 105 -3.53 6.10 8.85
CA TYR A 105 -2.75 6.74 9.92
C TYR A 105 -3.22 6.39 11.34
N GLY A 106 -4.35 5.70 11.49
CA GLY A 106 -4.79 5.09 12.75
C GLY A 106 -4.04 3.79 13.05
N ASP A 107 -4.16 2.81 12.17
CA ASP A 107 -3.53 1.49 12.33
C ASP A 107 -2.03 1.46 11.98
N GLY A 108 -1.56 2.43 11.19
CA GLY A 108 -0.16 2.63 10.82
C GLY A 108 0.40 1.52 9.93
N TRP A 109 -0.29 1.18 8.84
CA TRP A 109 0.24 0.20 7.90
C TRP A 109 1.37 0.78 7.06
N GLU A 110 2.53 0.13 7.08
CA GLU A 110 3.70 0.51 6.30
C GLU A 110 4.03 -0.59 5.29
N VAL A 111 4.25 -0.20 4.03
CA VAL A 111 4.72 -1.10 2.96
C VAL A 111 6.00 -0.54 2.37
N GLU A 112 7.10 -1.26 2.55
CA GLU A 112 8.38 -0.92 1.92
C GLU A 112 8.37 -1.21 0.42
N LEU A 113 8.86 -0.26 -0.37
CA LEU A 113 8.93 -0.33 -1.82
C LEU A 113 10.39 -0.20 -2.27
N VAL A 114 10.80 -1.09 -3.16
CA VAL A 114 12.15 -1.09 -3.75
C VAL A 114 12.02 -1.25 -5.26
N LEU A 115 12.68 -0.38 -6.02
CA LEU A 115 12.87 -0.60 -7.46
C LEU A 115 14.01 -1.59 -7.68
N GLU A 116 13.68 -2.80 -8.12
CA GLU A 116 14.66 -3.85 -8.42
C GLU A 116 15.27 -3.69 -9.82
N GLU A 117 14.43 -3.49 -10.83
CA GLU A 117 14.84 -3.38 -12.23
C GLU A 117 14.01 -2.33 -12.98
N CYS A 118 14.65 -1.66 -13.95
CA CYS A 118 14.01 -0.70 -14.83
C CYS A 118 14.55 -0.87 -16.25
N GLU A 119 13.71 -1.42 -17.13
CA GLU A 119 14.05 -1.66 -18.53
C GLU A 119 13.06 -1.00 -19.48
N LYS A 120 13.53 -0.71 -20.71
CA LYS A 120 12.68 -0.25 -21.81
C LYS A 120 12.31 -1.45 -22.67
N GLN A 121 11.05 -1.86 -22.61
CA GLN A 121 10.52 -2.99 -23.36
C GLN A 121 9.26 -2.61 -24.15
N GLU A 122 9.09 -3.19 -25.34
CA GLU A 122 7.80 -3.19 -26.04
C GLU A 122 6.88 -4.25 -25.41
N ILE A 123 5.82 -3.80 -24.75
CA ILE A 123 4.86 -4.65 -24.03
C ILE A 123 3.44 -4.13 -24.21
N SER A 124 2.46 -5.03 -24.29
CA SER A 124 1.06 -4.64 -24.28
C SER A 124 0.68 -4.03 -22.93
N LEU A 125 0.12 -2.83 -22.94
CA LEU A 125 -0.42 -2.17 -21.74
C LEU A 125 -1.50 -3.02 -21.04
N THR A 126 -2.16 -3.94 -21.75
CA THR A 126 -3.17 -4.83 -21.16
C THR A 126 -2.61 -5.85 -20.18
N LEU A 127 -1.28 -5.99 -20.13
CA LEU A 127 -0.54 -6.87 -19.23
C LEU A 127 -0.03 -6.14 -17.98
N LEU A 128 -0.30 -4.84 -17.84
CA LEU A 128 0.18 -4.01 -16.74
C LEU A 128 -0.99 -3.32 -16.01
N PRO A 129 -0.84 -3.04 -14.70
CA PRO A 129 0.17 -3.64 -13.82
C PRO A 129 -0.12 -5.13 -13.64
N ARG A 130 0.91 -5.89 -13.23
CA ARG A 130 0.78 -7.32 -12.94
C ARG A 130 1.67 -7.74 -11.77
N VAL A 131 1.18 -8.68 -10.99
CA VAL A 131 1.93 -9.39 -9.96
C VAL A 131 2.65 -10.57 -10.58
N LEU A 132 3.96 -10.66 -10.33
CA LEU A 132 4.81 -11.76 -10.78
C LEU A 132 4.80 -12.91 -9.77
N GLU A 133 4.92 -12.56 -8.49
CA GLU A 133 4.99 -13.45 -7.34
C GLU A 133 4.51 -12.73 -6.08
N GLY A 134 4.29 -13.50 -5.00
CA GLY A 134 3.81 -13.00 -3.72
C GLY A 134 3.43 -14.15 -2.79
N GLU A 135 3.28 -13.84 -1.50
CA GLU A 135 2.84 -14.77 -0.47
C GLU A 135 2.07 -14.03 0.63
N GLY A 136 1.21 -14.76 1.34
CA GLY A 136 0.36 -14.21 2.38
C GLY A 136 -0.89 -13.51 1.86
N TYR A 137 -1.86 -13.35 2.77
CA TYR A 137 -3.16 -12.76 2.45
C TYR A 137 -3.10 -11.23 2.32
N GLY A 138 -2.29 -10.55 3.14
CA GLY A 138 -2.31 -9.09 3.28
C GLY A 138 -2.83 -8.67 4.66
N ILE A 139 -3.52 -7.54 4.73
CA ILE A 139 -4.06 -6.99 5.99
C ILE A 139 -5.51 -7.41 6.24
N ILE A 140 -5.97 -7.17 7.46
CA ILE A 140 -7.39 -7.13 7.82
C ILE A 140 -7.67 -5.68 8.21
N GLU A 141 -8.59 -5.03 7.51
CA GLU A 141 -8.96 -3.64 7.82
C GLU A 141 -9.43 -3.47 9.25
N ASP A 142 -9.09 -2.32 9.85
CA ASP A 142 -9.46 -1.91 11.21
C ASP A 142 -9.13 -2.93 12.31
N VAL A 143 -8.16 -3.83 12.08
CA VAL A 143 -7.81 -4.88 13.05
C VAL A 143 -6.95 -4.35 14.20
N GLY A 144 -6.44 -3.11 14.10
CA GLY A 144 -5.52 -2.51 15.08
C GLY A 144 -4.05 -2.67 14.67
N GLY A 145 -3.76 -2.49 13.38
CA GLY A 145 -2.42 -2.50 12.84
C GLY A 145 -1.72 -3.86 12.95
N VAL A 146 -0.38 -3.83 12.87
CA VAL A 146 0.46 -5.04 12.89
C VAL A 146 0.21 -5.90 14.13
N GLY A 147 0.04 -5.28 15.31
CA GLY A 147 -0.25 -5.98 16.56
C GLY A 147 -1.59 -6.73 16.51
N GLY A 148 -2.64 -6.06 16.05
CA GLY A 148 -3.96 -6.65 15.86
C GLY A 148 -3.95 -7.80 14.86
N LEU A 149 -3.25 -7.65 13.74
CA LEU A 149 -3.13 -8.69 12.71
C LEU A 149 -2.42 -9.94 13.23
N LEU A 150 -1.36 -9.77 14.03
CA LEU A 150 -0.66 -10.90 14.65
C LEU A 150 -1.57 -11.66 15.60
N ASP A 151 -2.39 -10.96 16.38
CA ASP A 151 -3.32 -11.60 17.31
C ASP A 151 -4.49 -12.27 16.58
N PHE A 152 -4.99 -11.66 15.51
CA PHE A 152 -5.94 -12.25 14.59
C PHE A 152 -5.40 -13.56 13.98
N ALA A 153 -4.21 -13.53 13.37
CA ALA A 153 -3.59 -14.70 12.74
C ALA A 153 -3.37 -15.84 13.75
N LYS A 154 -2.92 -15.53 14.97
CA LYS A 154 -2.79 -16.52 16.06
C LYS A 154 -4.14 -17.14 16.44
N ALA A 155 -5.19 -16.32 16.53
CA ALA A 155 -6.53 -16.78 16.89
C ALA A 155 -7.12 -17.70 15.81
N MET A 156 -7.01 -17.31 14.53
CA MET A 156 -7.48 -18.11 13.40
C MET A 156 -6.72 -19.43 13.27
N LYS A 157 -5.39 -19.41 13.40
CA LYS A 157 -4.56 -20.62 13.41
C LYS A 157 -4.90 -21.59 14.55
N LYS A 158 -5.31 -21.06 15.70
CA LYS A 158 -5.76 -21.86 16.84
C LYS A 158 -7.15 -22.48 16.61
N GLY A 159 -8.03 -21.79 15.87
CA GLY A 159 -9.37 -22.26 15.49
C GLY A 159 -10.35 -22.45 16.66
N LYS A 160 -10.04 -21.92 17.85
CA LYS A 160 -10.89 -22.03 19.05
C LYS A 160 -10.52 -21.04 20.15
N GLY A 161 -11.48 -20.77 21.03
CA GLY A 161 -11.32 -19.95 22.23
C GLY A 161 -11.92 -18.56 22.06
N LYS A 162 -11.90 -17.76 23.14
CA LYS A 162 -12.58 -16.46 23.20
C LYS A 162 -12.18 -15.51 22.05
N ALA A 163 -10.87 -15.29 21.85
CA ALA A 163 -10.38 -14.42 20.78
C ALA A 163 -10.78 -14.92 19.38
N TYR A 164 -10.78 -16.24 19.15
CA TYR A 164 -11.24 -16.81 17.88
C TYR A 164 -12.72 -16.53 17.65
N GLU A 165 -13.59 -16.77 18.64
CA GLU A 165 -15.03 -16.49 18.50
C GLU A 165 -15.32 -14.99 18.37
N GLU A 166 -14.54 -14.13 19.02
CA GLU A 166 -14.63 -12.67 18.89
C GLU A 166 -14.30 -12.23 17.45
N PHE A 167 -13.16 -12.64 16.91
CA PHE A 167 -12.78 -12.30 15.53
C PHE A 167 -13.71 -12.92 14.49
N ARG A 168 -14.11 -14.18 14.68
CA ARG A 168 -15.09 -14.88 13.82
C ARG A 168 -16.42 -14.13 13.78
N GLY A 169 -16.91 -13.69 14.95
CA GLY A 169 -18.14 -12.92 15.07
C GLY A 169 -18.02 -11.51 14.49
N TRP A 170 -16.87 -10.86 14.65
CA TRP A 170 -16.62 -9.52 14.15
C TRP A 170 -16.52 -9.48 12.61
N LEU A 171 -15.72 -10.37 12.00
CA LEU A 171 -15.55 -10.41 10.54
C LEU A 171 -16.68 -11.16 9.82
N GLY A 172 -17.47 -11.96 10.55
CA GLY A 172 -18.51 -12.81 9.98
C GLY A 172 -17.97 -13.92 9.08
N ILE A 173 -16.70 -14.32 9.27
CA ILE A 173 -16.05 -15.40 8.51
C ILE A 173 -15.72 -16.55 9.44
N ASP A 174 -16.02 -17.78 9.02
CA ASP A 174 -15.70 -18.97 9.82
C ASP A 174 -14.23 -19.37 9.73
N HIS A 175 -13.58 -19.10 8.59
CA HIS A 175 -12.19 -19.45 8.35
C HIS A 175 -11.56 -18.45 7.39
N LEU A 176 -10.33 -18.03 7.71
CA LEU A 176 -9.47 -17.26 6.83
C LEU A 176 -8.06 -17.82 6.92
N ASP A 177 -7.51 -18.16 5.76
CA ASP A 177 -6.11 -18.58 5.65
C ASP A 177 -5.24 -17.36 5.38
N MET A 178 -4.49 -16.93 6.40
CA MET A 178 -3.59 -15.76 6.30
C MET A 178 -2.35 -16.04 5.46
N GLU A 179 -2.05 -17.31 5.16
CA GLU A 179 -0.91 -17.70 4.33
C GLU A 179 -1.32 -17.81 2.84
N ALA A 180 -2.62 -17.77 2.52
CA ALA A 180 -3.12 -17.95 1.17
C ALA A 180 -2.84 -16.73 0.27
N PHE A 181 -2.30 -17.00 -0.92
CA PHE A 181 -2.12 -16.02 -1.99
C PHE A 181 -2.52 -16.62 -3.35
N ASP A 182 -3.40 -15.91 -4.07
CA ASP A 182 -3.90 -16.31 -5.40
C ASP A 182 -3.49 -15.26 -6.43
N ARG A 183 -2.36 -15.51 -7.11
CA ARG A 183 -1.77 -14.57 -8.08
C ARG A 183 -2.69 -14.27 -9.26
N ASP A 184 -3.44 -15.26 -9.74
CA ASP A 184 -4.31 -15.09 -10.91
C ASP A 184 -5.53 -14.23 -10.53
N ASP A 185 -6.09 -14.44 -9.35
CA ASP A 185 -7.11 -13.56 -8.79
C ASP A 185 -6.58 -12.14 -8.54
N MET A 186 -5.38 -12.01 -7.98
CA MET A 186 -4.78 -10.70 -7.72
C MET A 186 -4.60 -9.90 -9.01
N ASN A 187 -4.07 -10.53 -10.06
CA ASN A 187 -3.95 -9.92 -11.38
C ASN A 187 -5.31 -9.56 -12.00
N PHE A 188 -6.33 -10.39 -11.80
CA PHE A 188 -7.69 -10.08 -12.22
C PHE A 188 -8.24 -8.85 -11.50
N ARG A 189 -8.04 -8.77 -10.17
CA ARG A 189 -8.48 -7.65 -9.33
C ARG A 189 -7.78 -6.36 -9.70
N LEU A 190 -6.45 -6.35 -9.83
CA LEU A 190 -5.69 -5.18 -10.30
C LEU A 190 -6.27 -4.60 -11.59
N LYS A 191 -6.50 -5.46 -12.59
CA LYS A 191 -7.04 -5.04 -13.88
C LYS A 191 -8.46 -4.46 -13.81
N LYS A 192 -9.25 -4.85 -12.81
CA LYS A 192 -10.67 -4.46 -12.69
C LYS A 192 -10.90 -3.33 -11.69
N LEU A 193 -10.08 -3.24 -10.65
CA LEU A 193 -10.37 -2.41 -9.48
C LEU A 193 -9.50 -1.16 -9.38
N ILE A 194 -8.38 -1.04 -10.10
CA ILE A 194 -7.58 0.21 -10.11
C ILE A 194 -8.43 1.43 -10.43
N ARG A 195 -9.33 1.32 -11.42
CA ARG A 195 -10.25 2.39 -11.76
C ARG A 195 -11.23 2.70 -10.63
N VAL A 196 -11.69 1.69 -9.89
CA VAL A 196 -12.61 1.88 -8.77
C VAL A 196 -11.91 2.67 -7.66
N TYR A 197 -10.63 2.38 -7.38
CA TYR A 197 -9.84 3.07 -6.37
C TYR A 197 -9.54 4.51 -6.81
N ARG A 198 -9.23 4.71 -8.08
CA ARG A 198 -9.12 6.05 -8.66
C ARG A 198 -10.41 6.86 -8.48
N ASP A 199 -11.54 6.28 -8.85
CA ASP A 199 -12.85 6.93 -8.76
C ASP A 199 -13.19 7.29 -7.30
N LEU A 200 -12.82 6.45 -6.33
CA LEU A 200 -12.96 6.70 -4.90
C LEU A 200 -12.11 7.88 -4.41
N TYR A 201 -10.80 7.86 -4.69
CA TYR A 201 -9.86 8.85 -4.15
C TYR A 201 -9.86 10.17 -4.92
N GLU A 202 -9.82 10.14 -6.24
CA GLU A 202 -9.67 11.35 -7.08
C GLU A 202 -11.00 12.01 -7.42
N HIS A 203 -12.09 11.23 -7.47
CA HIS A 203 -13.39 11.72 -7.94
C HIS A 203 -14.49 11.65 -6.89
N ARG A 204 -14.23 11.02 -5.74
CA ARG A 204 -15.19 10.85 -4.63
C ARG A 204 -16.48 10.17 -5.10
N LEU A 205 -16.34 9.21 -6.00
CA LEU A 205 -17.46 8.43 -6.51
C LEU A 205 -17.60 7.15 -5.70
N GLU A 206 -18.82 6.89 -5.24
CA GLU A 206 -19.12 5.62 -4.59
C GLU A 206 -19.01 4.45 -5.59
N PRO A 207 -18.54 3.27 -5.15
CA PRO A 207 -18.49 2.10 -6.01
C PRO A 207 -19.89 1.75 -6.52
N THR A 208 -19.99 1.44 -7.82
CA THR A 208 -21.23 0.91 -8.39
C THR A 208 -21.55 -0.47 -7.81
N GLU A 209 -22.80 -0.91 -7.93
CA GLU A 209 -23.19 -2.30 -7.63
C GLU A 209 -22.26 -3.34 -8.28
N GLN A 210 -21.84 -3.11 -9.52
CA GLN A 210 -20.91 -4.01 -10.20
C GLN A 210 -19.51 -3.97 -9.57
N SER A 211 -19.06 -2.78 -9.14
CA SER A 211 -17.79 -2.60 -8.43
C SER A 211 -17.81 -3.31 -7.08
N TYR A 212 -18.89 -3.20 -6.31
CA TYR A 212 -19.05 -3.93 -5.04
C TYR A 212 -18.94 -5.45 -5.23
N LYS A 213 -19.59 -6.00 -6.27
CA LYS A 213 -19.48 -7.44 -6.59
C LYS A 213 -18.05 -7.90 -6.88
N LEU A 214 -17.25 -7.02 -7.47
CA LEU A 214 -15.83 -7.28 -7.74
C LEU A 214 -14.99 -7.15 -6.48
N LEU A 215 -15.23 -6.12 -5.65
CA LEU A 215 -14.55 -5.89 -4.37
C LEU A 215 -14.76 -7.08 -3.42
N TYR A 216 -16.01 -7.56 -3.31
CA TYR A 216 -16.38 -8.71 -2.47
C TYR A 216 -16.20 -10.08 -3.14
N ARG A 217 -15.51 -10.14 -4.29
CA ARG A 217 -15.18 -11.39 -4.99
C ARG A 217 -16.37 -12.33 -5.27
N GLU A 218 -17.58 -11.82 -5.50
CA GLU A 218 -18.78 -12.66 -5.79
C GLU A 218 -18.59 -13.60 -7.00
N TYR A 219 -17.66 -13.27 -7.90
CA TYR A 219 -17.31 -14.11 -9.04
C TYR A 219 -16.60 -15.43 -8.64
N LYS A 220 -16.02 -15.53 -7.44
CA LYS A 220 -15.45 -16.78 -6.92
C LYS A 220 -16.54 -17.73 -6.41
N GLU A 221 -17.58 -17.19 -5.76
CA GLU A 221 -18.71 -17.98 -5.23
C GLU A 221 -19.44 -18.76 -6.34
N ARG A 222 -19.56 -18.15 -7.53
CA ARG A 222 -20.21 -18.78 -8.70
C ARG A 222 -19.43 -19.95 -9.31
N LYS A 223 -18.15 -20.13 -8.95
CA LYS A 223 -17.28 -21.20 -9.51
C LYS A 223 -17.18 -22.46 -8.64
N GLY A 224 -17.93 -22.56 -7.54
CA GLY A 224 -18.04 -23.81 -6.77
C GLY A 224 -16.85 -24.15 -5.87
N SER A 225 -16.04 -23.16 -5.47
CA SER A 225 -15.06 -23.33 -4.40
C SER A 225 -15.74 -23.19 -3.03
N ALA A 226 -15.61 -24.21 -2.19
CA ALA A 226 -15.99 -24.14 -0.77
C ALA A 226 -15.37 -22.89 -0.11
N GLY A 227 -16.18 -22.18 0.68
CA GLY A 227 -15.96 -20.80 1.09
C GLY A 227 -14.59 -20.50 1.67
N THR A 228 -13.87 -19.60 0.99
CA THR A 228 -12.97 -18.66 1.64
C THR A 228 -13.83 -17.45 1.98
N GLY A 229 -14.21 -17.28 3.24
CA GLY A 229 -15.10 -16.19 3.65
C GLY A 229 -14.49 -14.84 3.26
N SER A 230 -15.17 -14.10 2.39
CA SER A 230 -14.91 -12.67 2.23
C SER A 230 -15.46 -12.00 3.48
N ALA A 231 -14.60 -11.40 4.31
CA ALA A 231 -15.06 -10.56 5.39
C ALA A 231 -15.92 -9.44 4.79
N SER A 232 -17.20 -9.40 5.12
CA SER A 232 -18.08 -8.30 4.76
C SER A 232 -18.78 -7.81 6.03
N ARG A 233 -18.47 -6.58 6.45
CA ARG A 233 -19.38 -5.42 6.41
C ARG A 233 -18.79 -4.25 7.19
N GLY A 234 -18.82 -3.09 6.55
CA GLY A 234 -18.34 -1.83 7.09
C GLY A 234 -17.53 -1.02 6.07
N TRP A 235 -17.87 -1.06 4.77
CA TRP A 235 -17.20 -0.18 3.82
C TRP A 235 -17.67 1.26 4.07
N ALA A 236 -16.79 2.07 4.64
CA ALA A 236 -16.90 3.51 4.61
C ALA A 236 -16.04 4.03 3.44
N PRO A 237 -16.51 5.00 2.65
CA PRO A 237 -15.63 5.70 1.73
C PRO A 237 -14.45 6.30 2.51
N PRO A 238 -13.27 6.49 1.87
CA PRO A 238 -12.13 7.05 2.55
C PRO A 238 -12.51 8.40 3.16
N PRO A 239 -11.98 8.73 4.36
CA PRO A 239 -12.27 9.99 5.03
C PRO A 239 -11.95 11.16 4.11
N LYS A 240 -12.66 12.26 4.34
CA LYS A 240 -12.43 13.48 3.58
C LYS A 240 -11.02 13.98 3.88
N ALA A 241 -10.15 13.79 2.90
CA ALA A 241 -9.17 14.76 2.43
C ALA A 241 -8.10 15.17 3.43
#